data_AF-A0A2D8KQP4-F1
#
_entry.id   AF-A0A2D8KQP4-F1
#
_cell.length_a   1.000
_cell.length_b   1.000
_cell.length_c   1.000
_cell.angle_alpha   90.00
_cell.angle_beta   90.00
_cell.angle_gamma   90.00
#
_symmetry.space_group_name_H-M   'P 1'
#
loop_
_entity.id
_entity.type
_entity.pdbx_description
1 polymer ?
#
loop_
_entity_poly.entity_id
_entity_poly.type
_entity_poly.pdbx_seq_one_letter_code
_entity_poly.pdbx_strand_id
1 'polypeptide(L)' 'MSLFQQPELPQDKAPTETQKWGWKLEDFISENFWYLLGILLLLAVFYFARYRWNKRNSRKYRN' A
#
# COMPACT_ATOMS: atom_id res chain seq x y z
N MET A 1 10.09 52.36 8.72
CA MET A 1 11.27 51.48 8.58
C MET A 1 11.02 50.28 9.48
N SER A 2 11.16 49.06 8.95
CA SER A 2 10.68 47.77 9.50
C SER A 2 9.15 47.59 9.39
N LEU A 3 8.53 46.45 9.04
CA LEU A 3 8.86 45.03 9.21
C LEU A 3 8.18 44.22 8.07
N PHE A 4 8.93 43.64 7.14
CA PHE A 4 8.43 42.54 6.32
C PHE A 4 9.31 41.33 6.62
N GLN A 5 9.03 40.66 7.74
CA GLN A 5 9.56 39.30 7.95
C GLN A 5 8.76 38.40 7.02
N GLN A 6 9.38 37.96 5.93
CA GLN A 6 8.87 36.82 5.17
C GLN A 6 8.77 35.64 6.13
N PRO A 7 7.63 34.93 6.17
CA PRO A 7 7.59 33.65 6.87
C PRO A 7 8.70 32.78 6.28
N GLU A 8 9.61 32.29 7.12
CA GLU A 8 10.65 31.36 6.69
C GLU A 8 9.95 30.23 5.91
N LEU A 9 10.29 30.11 4.63
CA LEU A 9 9.84 28.99 3.82
C LEU A 9 10.13 27.74 4.64
N PRO A 10 9.15 26.86 4.89
CA PRO A 10 9.39 25.65 5.64
C PRO A 10 10.55 24.94 4.94
N GLN A 11 11.67 24.79 5.66
CA GLN A 11 12.84 24.14 5.10
C GLN A 11 12.40 22.80 4.54
N ASP A 12 12.73 22.57 3.27
CA ASP A 12 12.54 21.26 2.66
C ASP A 12 13.12 20.23 3.62
N LYS A 13 12.27 19.29 4.06
CA LYS A 13 12.71 18.24 4.97
C LYS A 13 13.93 17.60 4.33
N ALA A 14 15.05 17.60 5.06
CA ALA A 14 16.26 16.96 4.58
C ALA A 14 15.90 15.52 4.16
N PRO A 15 16.24 15.10 2.93
CA PRO A 15 15.90 13.78 2.48
C PRO A 15 16.57 12.76 3.41
N THR A 16 15.78 11.81 3.92
CA THR A 16 16.32 10.68 4.68
C THR A 16 17.36 9.92 3.83
N GLU A 17 18.27 9.19 4.48
CA GLU A 17 19.31 8.39 3.81
C GLU A 17 18.75 7.53 2.65
N THR A 18 17.51 7.05 2.79
CA THR A 18 16.76 6.29 1.77
C THR A 18 16.26 7.14 0.61
N GLN A 19 15.87 8.40 0.84
CA GLN A 19 15.39 9.33 -0.20
C GLN A 19 16.50 9.93 -1.06
N LYS A 20 17.76 9.84 -0.61
CA LYS A 20 18.93 10.31 -1.39
C LYS A 20 19.18 9.50 -2.67
N TRP A 21 18.72 8.25 -2.73
CA TRP A 21 19.07 7.30 -3.79
C TRP A 21 17.85 6.77 -4.54
N GLY A 22 16.92 7.64 -4.94
CA GLY A 22 15.79 7.28 -5.80
C GLY A 22 14.84 6.22 -5.24
N TRP A 23 13.75 5.94 -5.94
CA TRP A 23 12.78 4.92 -5.51
C TRP A 23 13.39 3.52 -5.58
N LYS A 24 13.39 2.78 -4.45
CA LYS A 24 13.74 1.36 -4.39
C LYS A 24 12.50 0.51 -4.08
N LEU A 25 12.37 -0.61 -4.78
CA LEU A 25 11.25 -1.55 -4.58
C LEU A 25 11.26 -2.13 -3.14
N GLU A 26 12.44 -2.38 -2.59
CA GLU A 26 12.62 -2.89 -1.22
C GLU A 26 12.11 -1.89 -0.17
N ASP A 27 12.43 -0.61 -0.34
CA ASP A 27 11.95 0.47 0.53
C ASP A 27 10.43 0.57 0.46
N PHE A 28 9.85 0.52 -0.74
CA PHE A 28 8.40 0.50 -0.92
C PHE A 28 7.72 -0.68 -0.21
N ILE A 29 8.27 -1.89 -0.34
CA ILE A 29 7.70 -3.09 0.29
C ILE A 29 7.80 -3.02 1.82
N SER A 30 8.94 -2.58 2.35
CA SER A 30 9.16 -2.48 3.80
C SER A 30 8.30 -1.39 4.46
N GLU A 31 8.16 -0.22 3.82
CA GLU A 31 7.32 0.87 4.30
C GLU A 31 5.83 0.52 4.26
N ASN A 32 5.41 -0.29 3.29
CA ASN A 32 3.99 -0.61 3.06
C ASN A 32 3.62 -2.05 3.48
N PHE A 33 4.48 -2.73 4.23
CA PHE A 33 4.33 -4.16 4.55
C PHE A 33 2.93 -4.51 5.10
N TRP A 34 2.40 -3.71 6.03
CA TRP A 34 1.07 -3.94 6.61
C TRP A 34 -0.07 -3.75 5.61
N TYR A 35 0.02 -2.78 4.71
CA TYR A 35 -0.97 -2.57 3.66
C TYR A 35 -0.95 -3.73 2.66
N LEU A 36 0.25 -4.16 2.25
CA LEU A 36 0.43 -5.32 1.38
C LEU A 36 -0.14 -6.60 2.02
N LEU A 37 0.11 -6.82 3.30
CA LEU A 37 -0.45 -7.93 4.07
C LEU A 37 -1.98 -7.88 4.12
N GLY A 38 -2.55 -6.69 4.34
CA GLY A 38 -3.99 -6.47 4.34
C GLY A 38 -4.63 -6.81 2.98
N ILE A 39 -4.03 -6.34 1.88
CA ILE A 39 -4.48 -6.67 0.51
C ILE A 39 -4.41 -8.17 0.28
N LEU A 40 -3.33 -8.83 0.70
CA LEU A 40 -3.13 -10.26 0.53
C LEU A 40 -4.19 -11.06 1.30
N LEU A 41 -4.53 -10.65 2.52
CA LEU A 41 -5.61 -11.21 3.32
C LEU A 41 -6.97 -11.06 2.63
N LEU A 42 -7.27 -9.86 2.11
CA LEU A 42 -8.53 -9.56 1.44
C LEU A 42 -8.70 -10.41 0.18
N LEU A 43 -7.63 -10.54 -0.62
CA LEU A 43 -7.60 -11.44 -1.77
C LEU A 43 -7.79 -12.89 -1.34
N ALA A 44 -7.09 -13.35 -0.31
CA ALA A 44 -7.22 -14.72 0.19
C ALA A 44 -8.66 -15.06 0.58
N VAL A 45 -9.32 -14.17 1.33
CA VAL A 45 -10.74 -14.34 1.72
C VAL A 45 -11.64 -14.34 0.49
N PHE A 46 -11.45 -13.41 -0.44
CA PHE A 46 -12.23 -13.32 -1.67
C PHE A 46 -12.12 -14.60 -2.51
N TYR A 47 -10.89 -15.06 -2.78
CA TYR A 47 -10.65 -16.28 -3.54
C TYR A 47 -11.17 -17.52 -2.82
N PHE A 48 -11.02 -17.59 -1.50
CA PHE A 48 -11.55 -18.70 -0.71
C PHE A 48 -13.08 -18.78 -0.81
N ALA A 49 -13.77 -17.65 -0.64
CA ALA A 49 -15.22 -17.58 -0.78
C ALA A 49 -15.66 -17.95 -2.21
N ARG A 50 -14.99 -17.39 -3.22
CA ARG A 50 -15.23 -17.68 -4.64
C ARG A 50 -15.04 -19.15 -4.98
N TYR A 51 -13.99 -19.78 -4.46
CA TYR A 51 -13.69 -21.21 -4.64
C TYR A 51 -14.79 -22.08 -4.01
N ARG A 52 -15.19 -21.77 -2.77
CA ARG A 52 -16.26 -22.49 -2.07
C ARG A 52 -17.60 -22.38 -2.80
N TRP A 53 -17.92 -21.20 -3.35
CA TRP A 53 -19.11 -20.99 -4.17
C TRP A 53 -19.08 -21.83 -5.45
N ASN A 54 -17.96 -21.82 -6.20
CA ASN A 54 -17.78 -22.66 -7.39
C ASN A 54 -18.00 -24.14 -7.07
N LYS A 55 -17.38 -24.65 -6.01
CA LYS A 55 -17.50 -26.07 -5.63
C LYS A 55 -18.95 -26.50 -5.34
N ARG A 56 -19.78 -25.60 -4.82
CA ARG A 56 -21.22 -25.86 -4.57
C ARG A 56 -22.05 -25.78 -5.85
N ASN A 57 -21.78 -24.80 -6.71
CA ASN A 57 -22.54 -24.62 -7.94
C ASN A 57 -22.19 -25.64 -9.02
N SER A 58 -20.93 -26.07 -9.13
CA SER A 58 -20.53 -27.13 -10.07
C SER A 58 -21.20 -28.48 -9.79
N ARG A 59 -21.72 -28.71 -8.58
CA ARG A 59 -22.52 -29.90 -8.25
C ARG A 59 -24.00 -29.74 -8.63
N LYS A 60 -24.51 -28.51 -8.66
CA LYS A 60 -25.91 -28.19 -8.95
C LYS A 60 -26.23 -28.24 -10.45
N TYR A 61 -25.25 -27.97 -11.31
CA TYR A 61 -25.38 -27.98 -12.78
C TYR A 61 -24.80 -29.24 -13.45
N ARG A 62 -24.58 -30.32 -12.68
CA ARG A 62 -24.10 -31.61 -13.19
C ARG A 62 -25.16 -32.70 -13.08
N ASN A 63 -26.43 -32.32 -13.30
CA ASN A 63 -27.58 -33.19 -13.53
C ASN A 63 -28.16 -32.84 -14.89
#